data_AF-A0A1T4PJD2-F1
#
_entry.id   AF-A0A1T4PJD2-F1
#
_cell.length_a   1.000
_cell.length_b   1.000
_cell.length_c   1.000
_cell.angle_alpha   90.00
_cell.angle_beta   90.00
_cell.angle_gamma   90.00
#
_symmetry.space_group_name_H-M   'P 1'
#
loop_
_entity.id
_entity.type
_entity.pdbx_description
1 polymer ?
#
loop_
_entity_poly.entity_id
_entity_poly.type
_entity_poly.pdbx_seq_one_letter_code
_entity_poly.pdbx_strand_id
1 'polypeptide(L)'
;MPFRNEKDEIISLLGVIRNISEKKQFELALKAERDHFQALFENDGSAHVIVSLDRKITRVNKYFCEMFGGYDESELVGQSTEILHVDRQHHDNWASNFKQAFDGKTNFSAEYPWRRKDGSIFWCVFNGVRLELVTGEVVAVWSVLDITTRKQAEQQLQIAKEAAEVANSAKSSFLANMSHEIRTPMNGIIGMAHLLHTTNLTAEQEHYLTNIETSAITLTSLISDILDLSKIEAGKLELEKTDFSLRCCIQELITSQQFQIQQKNLSVQIKIADNVPDIVHGDQLRTRQILLNLIGNAIKFTERGSICVSGQ
;
A
#
# COMPACT_ATOMS: atom_id res chain seq x y z
N MET A 1 -9.07 -53.78 61.04
CA MET A 1 -9.36 -55.19 61.30
C MET A 1 -9.90 -55.32 62.73
N PRO A 2 -11.12 -55.83 62.94
CA PRO A 2 -11.71 -55.98 64.26
C PRO A 2 -11.06 -57.16 65.00
N PHE A 3 -10.71 -56.97 66.26
CA PHE A 3 -10.26 -58.01 67.18
C PHE A 3 -11.42 -58.40 68.09
N ARG A 4 -11.71 -59.71 68.18
CA ARG A 4 -12.86 -60.26 68.92
C ARG A 4 -12.39 -61.08 70.11
N ASN A 5 -13.18 -61.13 71.18
CA ASN A 5 -12.91 -61.96 72.36
C ASN A 5 -13.36 -63.43 72.13
N GLU A 6 -13.15 -64.31 73.12
CA GLU A 6 -13.55 -65.73 73.06
C GLU A 6 -15.07 -65.96 72.95
N LYS A 7 -15.88 -64.92 73.17
CA LYS A 7 -17.34 -64.91 72.97
C LYS A 7 -17.77 -64.29 71.63
N ASP A 8 -16.81 -64.05 70.73
CA ASP A 8 -16.99 -63.43 69.41
C ASP A 8 -17.45 -61.96 69.43
N GLU A 9 -17.34 -61.26 70.56
CA GLU A 9 -17.65 -59.84 70.68
C GLU A 9 -16.45 -58.98 70.25
N ILE A 10 -16.67 -57.97 69.42
CA ILE A 10 -15.60 -57.05 68.99
C ILE A 10 -15.16 -56.21 70.18
N ILE A 11 -13.91 -56.40 70.61
CA ILE A 11 -13.33 -55.71 71.77
C ILE A 11 -12.36 -54.60 71.37
N SER A 12 -11.80 -54.64 70.15
CA SER A 12 -11.00 -53.53 69.62
C SER A 12 -11.00 -53.50 68.09
N LEU A 13 -10.67 -52.35 67.51
CA LEU A 13 -10.54 -52.16 66.08
C LEU A 13 -9.13 -51.65 65.78
N LEU A 14 -8.38 -52.42 65.00
CA LEU A 14 -7.11 -51.98 64.46
C LEU A 14 -7.38 -51.15 63.20
N GLY A 15 -7.21 -49.84 63.28
CA GLY A 15 -7.19 -48.93 62.13
C GLY A 15 -5.75 -48.65 61.71
N VAL A 16 -5.47 -48.71 60.40
CA VAL A 16 -4.21 -48.18 59.86
C VAL A 16 -4.53 -46.86 59.19
N ILE A 17 -3.98 -45.77 59.70
CA ILE A 17 -4.07 -44.45 59.09
C ILE A 17 -2.78 -44.24 58.31
N ARG A 18 -2.88 -44.15 56.99
CA ARG A 18 -1.75 -43.82 56.12
C ARG A 18 -1.86 -42.36 55.71
N ASN A 19 -0.82 -41.58 55.99
CA ASN A 19 -0.73 -40.22 55.50
C ASN A 19 -0.56 -40.25 53.96
N ILE A 20 -1.50 -39.62 53.25
CA ILE A 20 -1.51 -39.49 51.79
C ILE A 20 -1.55 -38.04 51.33
N SER A 21 -1.26 -37.08 52.22
CA SER A 21 -1.38 -35.65 51.97
C SER A 21 -0.49 -35.21 50.80
N GLU A 22 0.77 -35.67 50.75
CA GLU A 22 1.69 -35.35 49.65
C GLU A 22 1.18 -35.87 48.31
N LYS A 23 0.74 -37.14 48.24
CA LYS A 23 0.18 -37.71 47.02
C LYS A 23 -1.04 -36.91 46.54
N LYS A 24 -1.92 -36.49 47.46
CA LYS A 24 -3.09 -35.68 47.13
C LYS A 24 -2.72 -34.28 46.64
N GLN A 25 -1.70 -33.64 47.23
CA GLN A 25 -1.20 -32.34 46.78
C GLN A 25 -0.58 -32.42 45.38
N PHE A 26 0.21 -33.46 45.08
CA PHE A 26 0.73 -33.70 43.73
C PHE A 26 -0.38 -33.96 42.70
N GLU A 27 -1.38 -34.78 43.04
CA GLU A 27 -2.55 -35.03 42.17
C GLU A 27 -3.29 -33.72 41.85
N LEU A 28 -3.48 -32.86 42.84
CA LEU A 28 -4.15 -31.55 42.67
C LEU A 28 -3.30 -30.57 41.86
N ALA A 29 -1.99 -30.50 42.11
CA ALA A 29 -1.08 -29.64 41.37
C ALA A 29 -1.02 -30.02 39.88
N LEU A 30 -0.89 -31.32 39.59
CA LEU A 30 -0.90 -31.83 38.22
C LEU A 30 -2.22 -31.55 37.51
N LYS A 31 -3.35 -31.69 38.22
CA LYS A 31 -4.67 -31.36 37.69
C LYS A 31 -4.78 -29.86 37.38
N ALA A 32 -4.32 -28.99 38.28
CA ALA A 32 -4.35 -27.55 38.08
C ALA A 32 -3.50 -27.10 36.88
N GLU A 33 -2.30 -27.66 36.72
CA GLU A 33 -1.44 -27.37 35.56
C GLU A 33 -2.06 -27.85 34.25
N ARG A 34 -2.65 -29.06 34.24
CA ARG A 34 -3.38 -29.59 33.08
C ARG A 34 -4.59 -28.71 32.71
N ASP A 35 -5.40 -28.35 33.70
CA ASP A 35 -6.58 -27.51 33.51
C ASP A 35 -6.16 -26.13 32.97
N HIS A 36 -5.04 -25.59 33.47
CA HIS A 36 -4.46 -24.33 32.98
C HIS A 36 -4.00 -24.42 31.52
N PHE A 37 -3.23 -25.46 31.18
CA PHE A 37 -2.80 -25.70 29.79
C PHE A 37 -4.00 -25.84 28.85
N GLN A 38 -5.00 -26.63 29.25
CA GLN A 38 -6.20 -26.84 28.45
C GLN A 38 -6.99 -25.54 28.27
N ALA A 39 -7.07 -24.70 29.29
CA ALA A 39 -7.71 -23.40 29.18
C ALA A 39 -6.97 -22.47 28.20
N LEU A 40 -5.63 -22.44 28.23
CA LEU A 40 -4.83 -21.63 27.28
C LEU A 40 -5.01 -22.13 25.85
N PHE A 41 -4.81 -23.43 25.62
CA PHE A 41 -4.90 -24.03 24.30
C PHE A 41 -6.31 -23.94 23.68
N GLU A 42 -7.38 -24.04 24.50
CA GLU A 42 -8.76 -23.98 24.01
C GLU A 42 -9.34 -22.57 23.94
N ASN A 43 -8.92 -21.63 24.79
CA ASN A 43 -9.62 -20.35 24.97
C ASN A 43 -8.78 -19.10 24.68
N ASP A 44 -7.60 -19.22 24.08
CA ASP A 44 -6.83 -18.04 23.64
C ASP A 44 -7.41 -17.33 22.39
N GLY A 45 -8.48 -17.87 21.80
CA GLY A 45 -9.17 -17.26 20.67
C GLY A 45 -8.50 -17.53 19.31
N SER A 46 -7.45 -18.35 19.26
CA SER A 46 -6.69 -18.64 18.05
C SER A 46 -6.69 -20.11 17.70
N ALA A 47 -6.63 -20.43 16.41
CA ALA A 47 -6.65 -21.81 15.94
C ALA A 47 -5.29 -22.48 16.16
N HIS A 48 -5.30 -23.61 16.85
CA HIS A 48 -4.09 -24.37 17.18
C HIS A 48 -4.19 -25.83 16.79
N VAL A 49 -3.08 -26.37 16.26
CA VAL A 49 -2.92 -27.79 15.97
C VAL A 49 -1.54 -28.28 16.40
N ILE A 50 -1.49 -29.47 17.00
CA ILE A 50 -0.25 -30.16 17.35
C ILE A 50 -0.08 -31.33 16.39
N VAL A 51 1.10 -31.43 15.80
CA VAL A 51 1.42 -32.45 14.79
C VAL A 51 2.71 -33.17 15.19
N SER A 52 2.72 -34.50 15.08
CA SER A 52 3.91 -35.32 15.31
C SER A 52 4.91 -35.23 14.15
N LEU A 53 6.14 -35.73 14.36
CA LEU A 53 7.17 -35.82 13.29
C LEU A 53 6.69 -36.55 12.03
N ASP A 54 5.78 -37.51 12.17
CA ASP A 54 5.21 -38.28 11.05
C ASP A 54 4.06 -37.56 10.32
N ARG A 55 3.87 -36.25 10.57
CA ARG A 55 2.79 -35.43 10.00
C ARG A 55 1.39 -35.95 10.36
N LYS A 56 1.23 -36.49 11.56
CA LYS A 56 -0.07 -36.88 12.12
C LYS A 56 -0.57 -35.85 13.12
N ILE A 57 -1.84 -35.49 13.01
CA ILE A 57 -2.49 -34.59 13.93
C ILE A 57 -2.65 -35.31 15.27
N THR A 58 -2.08 -34.75 16.33
CA THR A 58 -2.19 -35.33 17.68
C THR A 58 -3.25 -34.63 18.51
N ARG A 59 -3.41 -33.31 18.33
CA ARG A 59 -4.41 -32.49 19.01
C ARG A 59 -4.81 -31.28 18.16
N VAL A 60 -6.05 -30.84 18.30
CA VAL A 60 -6.59 -29.60 17.73
C VAL A 60 -7.45 -28.92 18.78
N ASN A 61 -7.58 -27.60 18.72
CA ASN A 61 -8.54 -26.88 19.56
C ASN A 61 -9.84 -26.56 18.80
N LYS A 62 -10.87 -26.10 19.53
CA LYS A 62 -12.17 -25.76 18.91
C LYS A 62 -12.07 -24.72 17.78
N TYR A 63 -11.20 -23.72 17.91
CA TYR A 63 -11.05 -22.66 16.91
C TYR A 63 -10.45 -23.19 15.60
N PHE A 64 -9.52 -24.14 15.70
CA PHE A 64 -8.99 -24.84 14.53
C PHE A 64 -10.09 -25.64 13.82
N CYS A 65 -10.88 -26.40 14.58
CA CYS A 65 -12.01 -27.15 14.06
C CYS A 65 -13.03 -26.26 13.32
N GLU A 66 -13.45 -25.16 13.95
CA GLU A 66 -14.35 -24.15 13.36
C GLU A 66 -13.74 -23.53 12.09
N MET A 67 -12.47 -23.10 12.15
CA MET A 67 -11.76 -22.52 11.02
C MET A 67 -11.64 -23.50 9.84
N PHE A 68 -11.44 -24.79 10.08
CA PHE A 68 -11.34 -25.77 8.99
C PHE A 68 -12.70 -26.30 8.50
N GLY A 69 -13.81 -25.61 8.82
CA GLY A 69 -15.14 -25.93 8.32
C GLY A 69 -15.95 -26.83 9.24
N GLY A 70 -15.70 -26.78 10.55
CA GLY A 70 -16.46 -27.52 11.55
C GLY A 70 -16.13 -29.00 11.57
N TYR A 71 -14.85 -29.36 11.45
CA TYR A 71 -14.40 -30.72 11.77
C TYR A 71 -14.63 -31.01 13.25
N ASP A 72 -14.99 -32.24 13.60
CA ASP A 72 -14.88 -32.72 14.96
C ASP A 72 -13.43 -33.09 15.27
N GLU A 73 -12.99 -32.90 16.52
CA GLU A 73 -11.63 -33.27 16.94
C GLU A 73 -11.33 -34.75 16.64
N SER A 74 -12.31 -35.63 16.84
CA SER A 74 -12.19 -37.07 16.59
C SER A 74 -12.02 -37.43 15.11
N GLU A 75 -12.42 -36.55 14.18
CA GLU A 75 -12.20 -36.74 12.74
C GLU A 75 -10.77 -36.37 12.34
N LEU A 76 -10.11 -35.49 13.10
CA LEU A 76 -8.78 -34.98 12.78
C LEU A 76 -7.67 -35.71 13.54
N VAL A 77 -7.87 -35.99 14.83
CA VAL A 77 -6.85 -36.63 15.67
C VAL A 77 -6.53 -38.03 15.16
N GLY A 78 -5.24 -38.30 15.00
CA GLY A 78 -4.70 -39.55 14.44
C GLY A 78 -4.60 -39.57 12.91
N GLN A 79 -5.26 -38.65 12.20
CA GLN A 79 -5.17 -38.54 10.75
C GLN A 79 -3.87 -37.87 10.30
N SER A 80 -3.50 -38.11 9.04
CA SER A 80 -2.45 -37.36 8.37
C SER A 80 -2.92 -35.93 8.08
N THR A 81 -2.00 -34.96 8.14
CA THR A 81 -2.27 -33.58 7.73
C THR A 81 -2.68 -33.44 6.26
N GLU A 82 -2.47 -34.46 5.41
CA GLU A 82 -2.92 -34.50 4.01
C GLU A 82 -4.41 -34.17 3.84
N ILE A 83 -5.26 -34.53 4.80
CA ILE A 83 -6.71 -34.23 4.75
C ILE A 83 -7.01 -32.73 4.65
N LEU A 84 -6.12 -31.89 5.19
CA LEU A 84 -6.26 -30.43 5.24
C LEU A 84 -5.68 -29.74 3.99
N HIS A 85 -4.80 -30.42 3.25
CA HIS A 85 -4.20 -29.85 2.05
C HIS A 85 -5.21 -29.86 0.88
N VAL A 86 -5.02 -28.91 -0.04
CA VAL A 86 -5.82 -28.81 -1.28
C VAL A 86 -5.80 -30.14 -2.05
N ASP A 87 -4.60 -30.68 -2.23
CA ASP A 87 -4.35 -31.98 -2.86
C ASP A 87 -3.02 -32.58 -2.36
N ARG A 88 -2.68 -33.76 -2.89
CA ARG A 88 -1.46 -34.49 -2.52
C ARG A 88 -0.17 -33.76 -2.93
N GLN A 89 -0.17 -33.07 -4.08
CA GLN A 89 1.01 -32.32 -4.52
C GLN A 89 1.30 -31.16 -3.57
N HIS A 90 0.25 -30.48 -3.10
CA HIS A 90 0.32 -29.46 -2.07
C HIS A 90 0.83 -30.02 -0.74
N HIS A 91 0.40 -31.22 -0.35
CA HIS A 91 0.92 -31.88 0.86
C HIS A 91 2.41 -32.23 0.74
N ASP A 92 2.86 -32.69 -0.42
CA ASP A 92 4.26 -33.05 -0.66
C ASP A 92 5.16 -31.82 -0.71
N ASN A 93 4.73 -30.75 -1.39
CA ASN A 93 5.45 -29.47 -1.45
C ASN A 93 5.60 -28.83 -0.06
N TRP A 94 4.62 -29.03 0.83
CA TRP A 94 4.69 -28.53 2.20
C TRP A 94 5.72 -29.26 3.08
N ALA A 95 6.22 -30.42 2.66
CA ALA A 95 7.14 -31.22 3.48
C ALA A 95 8.44 -30.47 3.84
N SER A 96 8.95 -29.60 2.97
CA SER A 96 10.13 -28.76 3.28
C SER A 96 9.85 -27.74 4.37
N ASN A 97 8.67 -27.11 4.29
CA ASN A 97 8.20 -26.12 5.25
C ASN A 97 7.97 -26.75 6.62
N PHE A 98 7.37 -27.94 6.62
CA PHE A 98 7.20 -28.74 7.83
C PHE A 98 8.55 -29.09 8.47
N LYS A 99 9.54 -29.55 7.70
CA LYS A 99 10.90 -29.84 8.22
C LYS A 99 11.54 -28.61 8.87
N GLN A 100 11.42 -27.43 8.25
CA GLN A 100 11.97 -26.19 8.81
C GLN A 100 11.39 -25.85 10.19
N ALA A 101 10.10 -26.10 10.42
CA ALA A 101 9.49 -25.90 11.74
C ALA A 101 10.08 -26.84 12.82
N PHE A 102 10.61 -28.00 12.43
CA PHE A 102 11.27 -28.96 13.33
C PHE A 102 12.78 -28.74 13.47
N ASP A 103 13.42 -27.94 12.62
CA ASP A 103 14.86 -27.65 12.71
C ASP A 103 15.20 -26.74 13.91
N GLY A 104 14.19 -26.13 14.56
CA GLY A 104 14.30 -25.48 15.87
C GLY A 104 15.12 -24.19 15.93
N LYS A 105 15.64 -23.70 14.79
CA LYS A 105 16.51 -22.50 14.74
C LYS A 105 15.74 -21.18 14.67
N THR A 106 14.47 -21.17 14.28
CA THR A 106 13.61 -19.98 14.13
C THR A 106 12.13 -20.36 14.20
N ASN A 107 11.27 -19.42 14.61
CA ASN A 107 9.82 -19.52 14.37
C ASN A 107 9.58 -19.62 12.85
N PHE A 108 8.99 -20.71 12.39
CA PHE A 108 8.62 -20.86 10.99
C PHE A 108 7.30 -20.13 10.73
N SER A 109 7.19 -19.40 9.61
CA SER A 109 5.96 -18.75 9.18
C SER A 109 5.80 -18.88 7.67
N ALA A 110 4.64 -19.34 7.20
CA ALA A 110 4.34 -19.36 5.78
C ALA A 110 2.84 -19.21 5.48
N GLU A 111 2.55 -18.48 4.41
CA GLU A 111 1.22 -18.32 3.84
C GLU A 111 0.94 -19.44 2.84
N TYR A 112 -0.20 -20.10 2.97
CA TYR A 112 -0.52 -21.27 2.17
C TYR A 112 -2.03 -21.48 2.00
N PRO A 113 -2.49 -21.97 0.83
CA PRO A 113 -3.88 -22.35 0.66
C PRO A 113 -4.17 -23.70 1.30
N TRP A 114 -5.23 -23.76 2.10
CA TRP A 114 -5.71 -24.96 2.77
C TRP A 114 -7.15 -25.26 2.35
N ARG A 115 -7.58 -26.49 2.61
CA ARG A 115 -8.91 -26.99 2.26
C ARG A 115 -9.74 -27.21 3.52
N ARG A 116 -10.94 -26.66 3.54
CA ARG A 116 -11.94 -26.89 4.59
C ARG A 116 -12.66 -28.22 4.38
N LYS A 117 -13.46 -28.64 5.37
CA LYS A 117 -14.29 -29.85 5.34
C LYS A 117 -15.25 -29.90 4.15
N ASP A 118 -15.82 -28.75 3.78
CA ASP A 118 -16.73 -28.61 2.64
C ASP A 118 -16.02 -28.58 1.28
N GLY A 119 -14.68 -28.68 1.26
CA GLY A 119 -13.85 -28.62 0.07
C GLY A 119 -13.46 -27.21 -0.39
N SER A 120 -13.97 -26.15 0.27
CA SER A 120 -13.59 -24.78 -0.05
C SER A 120 -12.12 -24.52 0.28
N ILE A 121 -11.47 -23.68 -0.52
CA ILE A 121 -10.06 -23.31 -0.35
C ILE A 121 -9.99 -21.94 0.31
N PHE A 122 -9.11 -21.80 1.30
CA PHE A 122 -8.89 -20.56 2.02
C PHE A 122 -7.41 -20.36 2.32
N TRP A 123 -7.00 -19.11 2.49
CA TRP A 123 -5.60 -18.79 2.75
C TRP A 123 -5.35 -18.69 4.24
N CYS A 124 -4.31 -19.38 4.71
CA CYS A 124 -3.85 -19.25 6.08
C CYS A 124 -2.39 -18.82 6.14
N VAL A 125 -2.01 -18.21 7.25
CA VAL A 125 -0.63 -18.20 7.71
C VAL A 125 -0.48 -19.19 8.86
N PHE A 126 0.52 -20.06 8.76
CA PHE A 126 0.87 -21.03 9.78
C PHE A 126 2.17 -20.62 10.45
N ASN A 127 2.16 -20.49 11.77
CA ASN A 127 3.37 -20.29 12.56
C ASN A 127 3.68 -21.53 13.38
N GLY A 128 4.83 -22.14 13.14
CA GLY A 128 5.23 -23.41 13.75
C GLY A 128 6.36 -23.27 14.75
N VAL A 129 6.23 -23.95 15.89
CA VAL A 129 7.27 -24.05 16.93
C VAL A 129 7.49 -25.51 17.30
N ARG A 130 8.75 -25.94 17.34
CA ARG A 130 9.16 -27.26 17.84
C ARG A 130 9.00 -27.32 19.36
N LEU A 131 8.36 -28.37 19.85
CA LEU A 131 8.24 -28.69 21.27
C LEU A 131 8.75 -30.12 21.51
N GLU A 132 9.55 -30.30 22.54
CA GLU A 132 10.01 -31.61 23.01
C GLU A 132 9.30 -31.93 24.32
N LEU A 133 8.53 -33.02 24.32
CA LEU A 133 7.77 -33.46 25.47
C LEU A 133 8.68 -34.18 26.48
N VAL A 134 8.24 -34.24 27.74
CA VAL A 134 8.96 -34.95 28.82
C VAL A 134 9.16 -36.44 28.50
N THR A 135 8.32 -37.01 27.63
CA THR A 135 8.43 -38.37 27.10
C THR A 135 9.59 -38.56 26.11
N GLY A 136 10.25 -37.49 25.68
CA GLY A 136 11.25 -37.47 24.60
C GLY A 136 10.63 -37.39 23.19
N GLU A 137 9.29 -37.34 23.09
CA GLU A 137 8.60 -37.18 21.81
C GLU A 137 8.71 -35.72 21.33
N VAL A 138 9.05 -35.53 20.05
CA VAL A 138 9.14 -34.22 19.43
C VAL A 138 7.88 -33.98 18.61
N VAL A 139 7.21 -32.86 18.87
CA VAL A 139 6.01 -32.40 18.17
C VAL A 139 6.20 -30.97 17.68
N ALA A 140 5.39 -30.54 16.73
CA ALA A 140 5.27 -29.13 16.35
C ALA A 140 3.90 -28.61 16.76
N VAL A 141 3.90 -27.46 17.43
CA VAL A 141 2.69 -26.69 17.73
C VAL A 141 2.58 -25.61 16.67
N TRP A 142 1.42 -25.56 16.03
CA TRP A 142 1.11 -24.62 14.97
C TRP A 142 -0.02 -23.68 15.40
N SER A 143 0.21 -22.37 15.30
CA SER A 143 -0.85 -21.38 15.32
C SER A 143 -1.26 -21.01 13.91
N VAL A 144 -2.56 -20.88 13.68
CA VAL A 144 -3.14 -20.70 12.35
C VAL A 144 -4.03 -19.47 12.34
N LEU A 145 -3.84 -18.64 11.33
CA LEU A 145 -4.67 -17.46 11.11
C LEU A 145 -5.20 -17.47 9.67
N ASP A 146 -6.52 -17.33 9.54
CA ASP A 146 -7.18 -17.12 8.25
C ASP A 146 -6.87 -15.71 7.73
N ILE A 147 -6.23 -15.64 6.57
CA ILE A 147 -5.84 -14.39 5.89
C ILE A 147 -6.59 -14.20 4.58
N THR A 148 -7.69 -14.94 4.37
CA THR A 148 -8.46 -14.90 3.12
C THR A 148 -9.01 -13.51 2.82
N THR A 149 -9.56 -12.83 3.84
CA THR A 149 -10.06 -11.46 3.70
C THR A 149 -8.94 -10.48 3.35
N ARG A 150 -7.77 -10.63 3.96
CA ARG A 150 -6.58 -9.83 3.64
C ARG A 150 -6.14 -10.05 2.19
N LYS A 151 -6.04 -11.30 1.74
CA LYS A 151 -5.67 -11.64 0.35
C LYS A 151 -6.67 -11.09 -0.66
N GLN A 152 -7.97 -11.19 -0.37
CA GLN A 152 -9.02 -10.62 -1.22
C GLN A 152 -8.92 -9.09 -1.31
N ALA A 153 -8.67 -8.41 -0.19
CA ALA A 153 -8.45 -6.97 -0.18
C ALA A 153 -7.19 -6.55 -0.95
N GLU A 154 -6.08 -7.26 -0.76
CA GLU A 154 -4.83 -7.05 -1.52
C GLU A 154 -5.06 -7.20 -3.03
N GLN A 155 -5.80 -8.24 -3.45
CA GLN A 155 -6.13 -8.47 -4.86
C GLN A 155 -7.05 -7.37 -5.43
N GLN A 156 -8.09 -6.98 -4.69
CA GLN A 156 -8.99 -5.90 -5.11
C GLN A 156 -8.26 -4.56 -5.25
N LEU A 157 -7.36 -4.27 -4.31
CA LEU A 157 -6.53 -3.07 -4.36
C LEU A 157 -5.61 -3.08 -5.59
N GLN A 158 -4.99 -4.23 -5.90
CA GLN A 158 -4.14 -4.37 -7.07
C GLN A 158 -4.92 -4.15 -8.37
N ILE A 159 -6.11 -4.76 -8.50
CA ILE A 159 -6.98 -4.58 -9.67
C ILE A 159 -7.41 -3.11 -9.81
N ALA A 160 -7.80 -2.47 -8.71
CA ALA A 160 -8.20 -1.06 -8.72
C ALA A 160 -7.04 -0.14 -9.12
N LYS A 161 -5.83 -0.43 -8.64
CA LYS A 161 -4.61 0.30 -9.00
C LYS A 161 -4.31 0.18 -10.49
N GLU A 162 -4.33 -1.03 -11.04
CA GLU A 162 -4.10 -1.27 -12.47
C GLU A 162 -5.14 -0.54 -13.33
N ALA A 163 -6.42 -0.61 -12.95
CA ALA A 163 -7.48 0.11 -13.65
C ALA A 163 -7.27 1.64 -13.63
N ALA A 164 -6.85 2.19 -12.49
CA ALA A 164 -6.55 3.61 -12.35
C ALA A 164 -5.34 4.04 -13.21
N GLU A 165 -4.29 3.22 -13.26
CA GLU A 165 -3.10 3.48 -14.09
C GLU A 165 -3.44 3.47 -15.59
N VAL A 166 -4.23 2.49 -16.05
CA VAL A 166 -4.72 2.42 -17.43
C VAL A 166 -5.56 3.65 -17.78
N ALA A 167 -6.49 4.04 -16.90
CA ALA A 167 -7.33 5.21 -17.10
C ALA A 167 -6.50 6.50 -17.19
N ASN A 168 -5.49 6.66 -16.33
CA ASN A 168 -4.62 7.84 -16.33
C ASN A 168 -3.75 7.92 -17.60
N SER A 169 -3.23 6.78 -18.06
CA SER A 169 -2.46 6.70 -19.31
C SER A 169 -3.33 7.00 -20.54
N ALA A 170 -4.57 6.50 -20.56
CA ALA A 170 -5.54 6.79 -21.62
C ALA A 170 -5.94 8.27 -21.64
N LYS A 171 -6.23 8.87 -20.48
CA LYS A 171 -6.48 10.31 -20.31
C LYS A 171 -5.33 11.15 -20.87
N SER A 172 -4.10 10.80 -20.50
CA SER A 172 -2.90 11.52 -20.95
C SER A 172 -2.70 11.44 -22.47
N SER A 173 -2.89 10.25 -23.05
CA SER A 173 -2.76 10.03 -24.49
C SER A 173 -3.84 10.77 -25.28
N PHE A 174 -5.08 10.76 -24.78
CA PHE A 174 -6.18 11.52 -25.35
C PHE A 174 -5.86 13.02 -25.38
N LEU A 175 -5.42 13.58 -24.25
CA LEU A 175 -5.09 15.01 -24.17
C LEU A 175 -3.90 15.41 -25.05
N ALA A 176 -2.90 14.53 -25.19
CA ALA A 176 -1.79 14.75 -26.11
C ALA A 176 -2.26 14.83 -27.57
N ASN A 177 -3.09 13.89 -28.01
CA ASN A 177 -3.63 13.87 -29.36
C ASN A 177 -4.53 15.07 -29.63
N MET A 178 -5.44 15.39 -28.70
CA MET A 178 -6.30 16.57 -28.81
C MET A 178 -5.52 17.88 -28.84
N SER A 179 -4.42 17.99 -28.08
CA SER A 179 -3.55 19.17 -28.12
C SER A 179 -2.97 19.41 -29.51
N HIS A 180 -2.48 18.35 -30.17
CA HIS A 180 -1.97 18.44 -31.54
C HIS A 180 -3.06 18.76 -32.57
N GLU A 181 -4.23 18.12 -32.45
CA GLU A 181 -5.36 18.33 -33.36
C GLU A 181 -5.97 19.73 -33.23
N ILE A 182 -5.91 20.36 -32.05
CA ILE A 182 -6.36 21.75 -31.86
C ILE A 182 -5.27 22.74 -32.27
N ARG A 183 -3.99 22.47 -31.98
CA ARG A 183 -2.89 23.40 -32.32
C ARG A 183 -2.81 23.69 -33.81
N THR A 184 -3.04 22.69 -34.65
CA THR A 184 -2.93 22.81 -36.11
C THR A 184 -3.91 23.85 -36.70
N PRO A 185 -5.24 23.77 -36.48
CA PRO A 185 -6.16 24.79 -36.95
C PRO A 185 -5.95 26.14 -36.27
N MET A 186 -5.54 26.18 -34.99
CA MET A 186 -5.25 27.44 -34.30
C MET A 186 -4.07 28.20 -34.92
N ASN A 187 -2.99 27.50 -35.26
CA ASN A 187 -1.86 28.09 -35.98
C ASN A 187 -2.27 28.62 -37.37
N GLY A 188 -3.23 27.95 -38.03
CA GLY A 188 -3.82 28.43 -39.27
C GLY A 188 -4.60 29.73 -39.08
N ILE A 189 -5.43 29.83 -38.03
CA ILE A 189 -6.19 31.05 -37.68
C ILE A 189 -5.22 32.21 -37.37
N ILE A 190 -4.21 31.98 -36.55
CA ILE A 190 -3.18 32.99 -36.20
C ILE A 190 -2.41 33.42 -37.45
N GLY A 191 -2.01 32.47 -38.30
CA GLY A 191 -1.32 32.78 -39.55
C GLY A 191 -2.17 33.63 -40.50
N MET A 192 -3.46 33.33 -40.61
CA MET A 192 -4.38 34.10 -41.44
C MET A 192 -4.63 35.50 -40.87
N ALA A 193 -4.71 35.63 -39.54
CA ALA A 193 -4.80 36.92 -38.87
C ALA A 193 -3.54 37.78 -39.12
N HIS A 194 -2.34 37.20 -38.98
CA HIS A 194 -1.09 37.88 -39.32
C HIS A 194 -1.05 38.34 -40.79
N LEU A 195 -1.56 37.54 -41.74
CA LEU A 195 -1.65 37.96 -43.15
C LEU A 195 -2.63 39.13 -43.33
N LEU A 196 -3.78 39.10 -42.64
CA LEU A 196 -4.77 40.18 -42.71
C LEU A 196 -4.21 41.50 -42.15
N HIS A 197 -3.36 41.47 -41.11
CA HIS A 197 -2.64 42.65 -40.61
C HIS A 197 -1.75 43.33 -41.67
N THR A 198 -1.33 42.60 -42.70
CA THR A 198 -0.54 43.19 -43.81
C THR A 198 -1.39 43.90 -44.86
N THR A 199 -2.72 43.89 -44.70
CA THR A 199 -3.67 44.52 -45.62
C THR A 199 -4.18 45.87 -45.07
N ASN A 200 -4.85 46.65 -45.92
CA ASN A 200 -5.49 47.90 -45.46
C ASN A 200 -6.77 47.58 -44.67
N LEU A 201 -6.67 47.62 -43.35
CA LEU A 201 -7.78 47.37 -42.43
C LEU A 201 -8.41 48.70 -41.96
N THR A 202 -9.71 48.68 -41.71
CA THR A 202 -10.35 49.74 -40.90
C THR A 202 -10.03 49.55 -39.43
N ALA A 203 -10.14 50.62 -38.62
CA ALA A 203 -9.92 50.53 -37.17
C ALA A 203 -10.83 49.49 -36.49
N GLU A 204 -12.05 49.29 -36.99
CA GLU A 204 -12.96 48.27 -36.47
C GLU A 204 -12.49 46.85 -36.83
N GLN A 205 -11.98 46.64 -38.05
CA GLN A 205 -11.42 45.34 -38.48
C GLN A 205 -10.14 44.99 -37.71
N GLU A 206 -9.26 45.98 -37.49
CA GLU A 206 -8.04 45.82 -36.68
C GLU A 206 -8.37 45.41 -35.24
N HIS A 207 -9.41 46.02 -34.65
CA HIS A 207 -9.90 45.64 -33.32
C HIS A 207 -10.42 44.20 -33.28
N TYR A 208 -11.22 43.78 -34.27
CA TYR A 208 -11.70 42.38 -34.35
C TYR A 208 -10.56 41.39 -34.54
N LEU A 209 -9.58 41.71 -35.38
CA LEU A 209 -8.43 40.85 -35.64
C LEU A 209 -7.60 40.64 -34.36
N THR A 210 -7.33 41.73 -33.63
CA THR A 210 -6.62 41.69 -32.35
C THR A 210 -7.33 40.81 -31.32
N ASN A 211 -8.67 40.87 -31.26
CA ASN A 211 -9.46 40.04 -30.36
C ASN A 211 -9.41 38.55 -30.75
N ILE A 212 -9.43 38.23 -32.05
CA ILE A 212 -9.30 36.86 -32.56
C ILE A 212 -7.92 36.29 -32.21
N GLU A 213 -6.85 37.04 -32.47
CA GLU A 213 -5.47 36.62 -32.16
C GLU A 213 -5.28 36.40 -30.66
N THR A 214 -5.74 37.34 -29.84
CA THR A 214 -5.64 37.23 -28.37
C THR A 214 -6.37 35.99 -27.86
N SER A 215 -7.57 35.73 -28.38
CA SER A 215 -8.36 34.54 -28.02
C SER A 215 -7.67 33.25 -28.47
N ALA A 216 -7.08 33.26 -29.66
CA ALA A 216 -6.39 32.11 -30.23
C ALA A 216 -5.12 31.73 -29.46
N ILE A 217 -4.33 32.73 -29.09
CA ILE A 217 -3.13 32.57 -28.26
C ILE A 217 -3.52 32.07 -26.87
N THR A 218 -4.55 32.65 -26.26
CA THR A 218 -5.05 32.24 -24.94
C THR A 218 -5.51 30.78 -24.94
N LEU A 219 -6.29 30.36 -25.93
CA LEU A 219 -6.76 28.98 -26.05
C LEU A 219 -5.59 27.99 -26.22
N THR A 220 -4.62 28.35 -27.06
CA THR A 220 -3.43 27.52 -27.29
C THR A 220 -2.60 27.35 -26.00
N SER A 221 -2.46 28.44 -25.23
CA SER A 221 -1.79 28.39 -23.91
C SER A 221 -2.53 27.48 -22.94
N LEU A 222 -3.85 27.63 -22.79
CA LEU A 222 -4.66 26.82 -21.87
C LEU A 222 -4.58 25.33 -22.20
N ILE A 223 -4.60 24.98 -23.49
CA ILE A 223 -4.47 23.58 -23.92
C ILE A 223 -3.07 23.04 -23.61
N SER A 224 -2.03 23.86 -23.80
CA SER A 224 -0.66 23.48 -23.44
C SER A 224 -0.53 23.25 -21.94
N ASP A 225 -1.12 24.12 -21.11
CA ASP A 225 -1.08 24.00 -19.65
C ASP A 225 -1.82 22.73 -19.17
N ILE A 226 -2.97 22.38 -19.76
CA ILE A 226 -3.70 21.14 -19.46
C ILE A 226 -2.87 19.90 -19.85
N LEU A 227 -2.19 19.95 -20.99
CA LEU A 227 -1.31 18.85 -21.43
C LEU A 227 -0.13 18.68 -20.47
N ASP A 228 0.51 19.78 -20.08
CA ASP A 228 1.64 19.76 -19.14
C ASP A 228 1.21 19.19 -17.78
N LEU A 229 0.06 19.62 -17.26
CA LEU A 229 -0.52 19.06 -16.03
C LEU A 229 -0.73 17.54 -16.16
N SER A 230 -1.26 17.08 -17.29
CA SER A 230 -1.52 15.66 -17.52
C SER A 230 -0.23 14.84 -17.61
N LYS A 231 0.84 15.41 -18.20
CA LYS A 231 2.17 14.77 -18.20
C LYS A 231 2.76 14.67 -16.79
N ILE A 232 2.55 15.67 -15.94
CA ILE A 232 2.97 15.67 -14.54
C ILE A 232 2.22 14.59 -13.76
N GLU A 233 0.89 14.53 -13.87
CA GLU A 233 0.05 13.50 -13.20
C GLU A 233 0.43 12.07 -13.61
N ALA A 234 0.91 11.89 -14.84
CA ALA A 234 1.36 10.60 -15.36
C ALA A 234 2.84 10.28 -15.08
N GLY A 235 3.59 11.19 -14.44
CA GLY A 235 5.04 11.04 -14.23
C GLY A 235 5.87 11.03 -15.52
N LYS A 236 5.31 11.53 -16.63
CA LYS A 236 5.93 11.56 -17.97
C LYS A 236 6.55 12.92 -18.33
N LEU A 237 6.52 13.88 -17.41
CA LEU A 237 7.19 15.15 -17.62
C LEU A 237 8.71 14.95 -17.47
N GLU A 238 9.42 15.00 -18.58
CA GLU A 238 10.88 15.08 -18.59
C GLU A 238 11.29 16.55 -18.50
N LEU A 239 12.19 16.84 -17.56
CA LEU A 239 12.80 18.17 -17.43
C LEU A 239 14.12 18.17 -18.18
N GLU A 240 14.29 19.16 -19.04
CA GLU A 240 15.57 19.38 -19.70
C GLU A 240 16.57 19.97 -18.69
N LYS A 241 17.84 19.58 -18.77
CA LYS A 241 18.88 20.07 -17.86
C LYS A 241 19.98 20.74 -18.67
N THR A 242 19.88 22.06 -18.77
CA THR A 242 20.80 22.91 -19.52
C THR A 242 21.29 24.06 -18.66
N ASP A 243 22.48 24.54 -18.95
CA ASP A 243 22.98 25.77 -18.34
C ASP A 243 22.37 26.97 -19.08
N PHE A 244 21.74 27.89 -18.34
CA PHE A 244 21.16 29.11 -18.91
C PHE A 244 21.31 30.31 -17.97
N SER A 245 21.30 31.53 -18.55
CA SER A 245 21.33 32.78 -17.78
C SER A 245 19.94 33.14 -17.26
N LEU A 246 19.78 33.10 -15.93
CA LEU A 246 18.52 33.45 -15.26
C LEU A 246 18.21 34.95 -15.42
N ARG A 247 19.22 35.83 -15.31
CA ARG A 247 19.00 37.28 -15.44
C ARG A 247 18.58 37.65 -16.86
N CYS A 248 19.21 37.05 -17.87
CA CYS A 248 18.82 37.24 -19.27
C CYS A 248 17.38 36.77 -19.51
N CYS A 249 17.00 35.59 -18.99
CA CYS A 249 15.63 35.08 -19.10
C CYS A 249 14.59 36.03 -18.47
N ILE A 250 14.88 36.58 -17.28
CA ILE A 250 13.99 37.54 -16.60
C ILE A 250 13.88 38.84 -17.40
N GLN A 251 14.99 39.36 -17.92
CA GLN A 251 15.00 40.57 -18.74
C GLN A 251 14.17 40.41 -20.02
N GLU A 252 14.37 39.32 -20.77
CA GLU A 252 13.59 39.05 -21.99
C GLU A 252 12.09 38.96 -21.71
N LEU A 253 11.71 38.33 -20.59
CA LEU A 253 10.31 38.23 -20.18
C LEU A 253 9.71 39.61 -19.88
N ILE A 254 10.42 40.46 -19.14
CA ILE A 254 9.93 41.82 -18.82
C ILE A 254 9.84 42.66 -20.09
N THR A 255 10.83 42.58 -20.98
CA THR A 255 10.81 43.27 -22.28
C THR A 255 9.61 42.82 -23.12
N SER A 256 9.29 41.52 -23.14
CA SER A 256 8.14 41.01 -23.88
C SER A 256 6.77 41.52 -23.37
N GLN A 257 6.69 41.94 -22.11
CA GLN A 257 5.47 42.45 -21.48
C GLN A 257 5.42 43.98 -21.38
N GLN A 258 6.39 44.67 -21.97
CA GLN A 258 6.60 46.11 -21.79
C GLN A 258 5.39 46.94 -22.22
N PHE A 259 4.69 46.54 -23.28
CA PHE A 259 3.48 47.22 -23.73
C PHE A 259 2.38 47.24 -22.66
N GLN A 260 2.09 46.10 -22.02
CA GLN A 260 1.08 46.00 -20.97
C GLN A 260 1.48 46.78 -19.71
N ILE A 261 2.76 46.72 -19.36
CA ILE A 261 3.35 47.48 -18.24
C ILE A 261 3.16 48.99 -18.46
N GLN A 262 3.47 49.47 -19.67
CA GLN A 262 3.33 50.88 -20.04
C GLN A 262 1.86 51.31 -20.11
N GLN A 263 0.98 50.48 -20.67
CA GLN A 263 -0.45 50.77 -20.75
C GLN A 263 -1.07 51.02 -19.36
N LYS A 264 -0.60 50.30 -18.34
CA LYS A 264 -1.02 50.48 -16.94
C LYS A 264 -0.17 51.47 -16.14
N ASN A 265 0.82 52.13 -16.76
CA ASN A 265 1.80 53.00 -16.10
C ASN A 265 2.44 52.35 -14.85
N LEU A 266 2.75 51.06 -14.92
CA LEU A 266 3.41 50.33 -13.83
C LEU A 266 4.92 50.52 -13.91
N SER A 267 5.57 50.64 -12.76
CA SER A 267 7.03 50.60 -12.66
C SER A 267 7.51 49.17 -12.37
N VAL A 268 8.56 48.71 -13.06
CA VAL A 268 9.13 47.37 -12.82
C VAL A 268 10.56 47.50 -12.30
N GLN A 269 10.85 46.85 -11.18
CA GLN A 269 12.17 46.79 -10.57
C GLN A 269 12.70 45.35 -10.55
N ILE A 270 13.97 45.17 -10.89
CA ILE A 270 14.67 43.88 -10.79
C ILE A 270 15.75 44.04 -9.72
N LYS A 271 15.69 43.24 -8.66
CA LYS A 271 16.61 43.26 -7.51
C LYS A 271 17.14 41.85 -7.23
N ILE A 272 18.10 41.42 -8.03
CA ILE A 272 18.73 40.10 -7.87
C ILE A 272 20.13 40.33 -7.28
N ALA A 273 20.36 39.84 -6.07
CA ALA A 273 21.60 40.03 -5.34
C ALA A 273 22.81 39.39 -6.06
N ASP A 274 24.01 39.95 -5.88
CA ASP A 274 25.22 39.55 -6.62
C ASP A 274 25.70 38.13 -6.27
N ASN A 275 25.30 37.61 -5.11
CA ASN A 275 25.55 36.25 -4.66
C ASN A 275 24.70 35.20 -5.41
N VAL A 276 23.67 35.61 -6.15
CA VAL A 276 22.85 34.71 -6.97
C VAL A 276 23.58 34.45 -8.30
N PRO A 277 23.96 33.18 -8.59
CA PRO A 277 24.62 32.83 -9.84
C PRO A 277 23.75 33.21 -11.04
N ASP A 278 24.35 33.83 -12.06
CA ASP A 278 23.61 34.13 -13.29
C ASP A 278 23.34 32.87 -14.10
N ILE A 279 24.34 32.00 -14.23
CA ILE A 279 24.20 30.70 -14.89
C ILE A 279 23.65 29.69 -13.90
N VAL A 280 22.48 29.14 -14.21
CA VAL A 280 21.79 28.11 -13.44
C VAL A 280 21.63 26.85 -14.29
N HIS A 281 21.63 25.70 -13.62
CA HIS A 281 21.46 24.40 -14.27
C HIS A 281 20.01 23.92 -14.12
N GLY A 282 19.26 23.84 -15.21
CA GLY A 282 17.86 23.42 -15.20
C GLY A 282 17.15 23.55 -16.54
N ASP A 283 15.82 23.51 -16.50
CA ASP A 283 14.96 23.59 -17.68
C ASP A 283 14.61 25.06 -17.95
N GLN A 284 15.30 25.69 -18.90
CA GLN A 284 15.09 27.10 -19.24
C GLN A 284 13.63 27.37 -19.65
N LEU A 285 13.01 26.46 -20.41
CA LEU A 285 11.66 26.64 -20.93
C LEU A 285 10.62 26.61 -19.81
N ARG A 286 10.76 25.68 -18.86
CA ARG A 286 9.87 25.59 -17.70
C ARG A 286 10.09 26.72 -16.71
N THR A 287 11.34 27.10 -16.45
CA THR A 287 11.64 28.29 -15.63
C THR A 287 11.02 29.54 -16.26
N ARG A 288 11.16 29.72 -17.57
CA ARG A 288 10.53 30.83 -18.31
C ARG A 288 9.01 30.82 -18.17
N GLN A 289 8.36 29.65 -18.27
CA GLN A 289 6.91 29.50 -18.12
C GLN A 289 6.43 29.89 -16.70
N ILE A 290 7.15 29.46 -15.66
CA ILE A 290 6.85 29.83 -14.26
C ILE A 290 6.95 31.34 -14.09
N LEU A 291 8.05 31.95 -14.53
CA LEU A 291 8.29 33.38 -14.40
C LEU A 291 7.27 34.19 -15.20
N LEU A 292 6.91 33.75 -16.42
CA LEU A 292 5.89 34.39 -17.24
C LEU A 292 4.53 34.39 -16.54
N ASN A 293 4.14 33.27 -15.91
CA ASN A 293 2.88 33.18 -15.17
C ASN A 293 2.86 34.11 -13.94
N LEU A 294 3.97 34.18 -13.20
CA LEU A 294 4.07 35.04 -12.03
C LEU A 294 4.08 36.54 -12.41
N ILE A 295 4.89 36.91 -13.40
CA ILE A 295 4.99 38.29 -13.90
C ILE A 295 3.66 38.71 -14.56
N GLY A 296 3.06 37.83 -15.36
CA GLY A 296 1.76 38.06 -15.98
C GLY A 296 0.66 38.28 -14.95
N ASN A 297 0.60 37.47 -13.88
CA ASN A 297 -0.31 37.68 -12.77
C ASN A 297 -0.04 39.01 -12.05
N ALA A 298 1.23 39.34 -11.80
CA ALA A 298 1.59 40.62 -11.18
C ALA A 298 1.10 41.83 -12.00
N ILE A 299 1.29 41.81 -13.33
CA ILE A 299 0.81 42.86 -14.23
C ILE A 299 -0.72 42.88 -14.26
N LYS A 300 -1.36 41.72 -14.33
CA LYS A 300 -2.83 41.60 -14.39
C LYS A 300 -3.50 42.18 -13.14
N PHE A 301 -3.00 41.83 -11.95
CA PHE A 301 -3.63 42.18 -10.67
C PHE A 301 -3.10 43.48 -10.04
N THR A 302 -2.09 44.12 -10.62
CA THR A 302 -1.64 45.45 -10.19
C THR A 302 -2.28 46.52 -11.08
N GLU A 303 -3.10 47.39 -10.49
CA GLU A 303 -3.75 48.48 -11.21
C GLU A 303 -2.88 49.74 -11.30
N ARG A 304 -2.15 50.07 -10.23
CA ARG A 304 -1.25 51.22 -10.12
C ARG A 304 -0.07 50.88 -9.21
N GLY A 305 1.10 51.47 -9.46
CA GLY A 305 2.27 51.34 -8.59
C GLY A 305 3.44 50.58 -9.25
N SER A 306 3.97 49.58 -8.56
CA SER A 306 5.21 48.91 -8.95
C SER A 306 5.16 47.39 -8.80
N ILE A 307 5.89 46.68 -9.66
CA ILE A 307 6.19 45.26 -9.56
C ILE A 307 7.69 45.10 -9.31
N CYS A 308 8.07 44.23 -8.37
CA CYS A 308 9.47 43.96 -8.05
C CYS A 308 9.76 42.46 -8.22
N VAL A 309 10.76 42.13 -9.03
CA VAL A 309 11.33 40.78 -9.15
C VAL A 309 12.60 40.75 -8.32
N SER A 310 12.64 39.93 -7.27
CA SER A 310 13.79 39.84 -6.37
C SER A 310 14.29 38.42 -6.17
N GLY A 311 15.61 38.24 -6.10
CA GLY A 311 16.29 36.99 -5.75
C GLY A 311 17.38 37.25 -4.71
N GLN A 312 17.46 36.39 -3.69
CA GLN A 312 18.39 36.47 -2.57
C GLN A 312 19.30 35.24 -2.52
#